data_AF-A0A087BHT0-F1
#
_entry.id   AF-A0A087BHT0-F1
#
_cell.length_a   1.000
_cell.length_b   1.000
_cell.length_c   1.000
_cell.angle_alpha   90.00
_cell.angle_beta   90.00
_cell.angle_gamma   90.00
#
_symmetry.space_group_name_H-M   'P 1'
#
loop_
_entity.id
_entity.type
_entity.pdbx_description
1 polymer ?
#
loop_
_entity_poly.entity_id
_entity_poly.type
_entity_poly.pdbx_seq_one_letter_code
_entity_poly.pdbx_strand_id
1 'polypeptide(L)'
;MTANHTESNAAGTRGPAFDQPYPNISFKEAYVRMFKKWRVFSGRASLAEYWWSVLYIWMVNAIFLVMYFFYESFEYALVGWLIVVIIPKLALTVRRLHDADMPGWWAALPWVAGLTGGWLTASPVAKVIIALGITDPVQFAGTAFKGAIQQIGGGSTAVVIIGILLMVVAVAGQIALGLRLSKPEGARWDK
;
A
#
# COMPACT_ATOMS: atom_id res chain seq x y z
N MET A 1 33.37 32.13 -12.72
CA MET A 1 32.55 32.96 -11.82
C MET A 1 31.13 32.48 -11.92
N THR A 2 30.71 31.82 -10.86
CA THR A 2 29.45 31.13 -10.62
C THR A 2 28.38 32.13 -10.22
N ALA A 3 27.28 32.22 -10.96
CA ALA A 3 25.99 32.68 -10.43
C ALA A 3 24.90 32.38 -11.47
N ASN A 4 24.07 31.37 -11.22
CA ASN A 4 22.69 31.29 -11.68
C ASN A 4 21.93 30.32 -10.76
N HIS A 5 21.78 30.73 -9.50
CA HIS A 5 20.98 30.05 -8.49
C HIS A 5 20.00 31.02 -7.82
N THR A 6 19.24 31.81 -8.60
CA THR A 6 18.27 32.76 -7.99
C THR A 6 17.07 33.09 -8.89
N GLU A 7 16.53 32.14 -9.65
CA GLU A 7 15.22 32.33 -10.32
C GLU A 7 14.23 31.20 -10.00
N SER A 8 14.08 30.85 -8.72
CA SER A 8 13.08 29.87 -8.26
C SER A 8 12.20 30.40 -7.11
N ASN A 9 12.10 31.72 -6.95
CA ASN A 9 11.26 32.34 -5.91
C ASN A 9 10.27 33.33 -6.54
N ALA A 10 9.32 32.82 -7.33
CA ALA A 10 8.21 33.62 -7.87
C ALA A 10 6.90 32.82 -8.10
N ALA A 11 6.54 31.90 -7.21
CA ALA A 11 5.19 31.34 -7.16
C ALA A 11 4.80 31.02 -5.70
N GLY A 12 4.01 31.89 -5.08
CA GLY A 12 3.66 31.78 -3.67
C GLY A 12 2.87 30.52 -3.32
N THR A 13 3.24 29.81 -2.24
CA THR A 13 2.39 28.89 -1.44
C THR A 13 1.65 27.74 -2.15
N ARG A 14 1.80 27.57 -3.46
CA ARG A 14 1.16 26.52 -4.25
C ARG A 14 2.27 25.80 -5.00
N GLY A 15 2.55 24.56 -4.60
CA GLY A 15 3.44 23.69 -5.36
C GLY A 15 3.01 23.51 -6.82
N PRO A 16 3.82 22.83 -7.66
CA PRO A 16 3.51 22.61 -9.07
C PRO A 16 2.13 22.01 -9.25
N ALA A 17 1.54 22.29 -10.42
CA ALA A 17 0.18 21.93 -10.78
C ALA A 17 -0.11 20.43 -10.54
N PHE A 18 -1.41 20.10 -10.44
CA PHE A 18 -1.85 18.78 -10.01
C PHE A 18 -1.58 17.66 -11.04
N ASP A 19 -1.30 18.01 -12.27
CA ASP A 19 -0.84 17.15 -13.36
C ASP A 19 0.68 16.88 -13.29
N GLN A 20 1.46 17.85 -12.78
CA GLN A 20 2.91 17.81 -12.79
C GLN A 20 3.54 17.04 -11.60
N PRO A 21 4.72 16.42 -11.79
CA PRO A 21 5.49 15.84 -10.69
C PRO A 21 5.91 16.92 -9.68
N TYR A 22 5.92 16.58 -8.39
CA TYR A 22 6.45 17.47 -7.33
C TYR A 22 7.67 16.82 -6.64
N PRO A 23 8.91 16.99 -7.16
CA PRO A 23 10.10 16.29 -6.65
C PRO A 23 10.47 16.64 -5.21
N ASN A 24 10.29 17.89 -4.79
CA ASN A 24 10.72 18.41 -3.48
C ASN A 24 9.54 18.57 -2.50
N ILE A 25 8.56 17.67 -2.57
CA ILE A 25 7.36 17.73 -1.72
C ILE A 25 7.68 17.33 -0.28
N SER A 26 7.12 18.05 0.69
CA SER A 26 7.20 17.66 2.10
C SER A 26 6.28 16.48 2.43
N PHE A 27 6.57 15.76 3.51
CA PHE A 27 5.74 14.64 3.98
C PHE A 27 4.26 15.02 4.13
N LYS A 28 3.99 16.19 4.75
CA LYS A 28 2.63 16.67 4.99
C LYS A 28 1.89 16.94 3.68
N GLU A 29 2.56 17.57 2.72
CA GLU A 29 1.95 17.91 1.44
C GLU A 29 1.70 16.67 0.59
N ALA A 30 2.56 15.66 0.68
CA ALA A 30 2.42 14.41 -0.07
C ALA A 30 1.12 13.68 0.29
N TYR A 31 0.84 13.44 1.58
CA TYR A 31 -0.39 12.74 1.95
C TYR A 31 -1.65 13.58 1.64
N VAL A 32 -1.60 14.90 1.83
CA VAL A 32 -2.73 15.78 1.48
C VAL A 32 -2.99 15.74 -0.04
N ARG A 33 -1.94 15.77 -0.86
CA ARG A 33 -2.03 15.69 -2.33
C ARG A 33 -2.56 14.32 -2.78
N MET A 34 -2.17 13.23 -2.11
CA MET A 34 -2.70 11.89 -2.34
C MET A 34 -4.22 11.85 -2.16
N PHE A 35 -4.74 12.31 -1.01
CA PHE A 35 -6.18 12.30 -0.76
C PHE A 35 -6.94 13.32 -1.62
N LYS A 36 -6.35 14.45 -1.99
CA LYS A 36 -7.00 15.39 -2.92
C LYS A 36 -7.17 14.80 -4.33
N LYS A 37 -6.18 14.02 -4.79
CA LYS A 37 -6.18 13.40 -6.13
C LYS A 37 -6.65 11.94 -6.12
N TRP A 38 -7.47 11.55 -5.17
CA TRP A 38 -7.86 10.15 -5.02
C TRP A 38 -8.62 9.57 -6.23
N ARG A 39 -9.31 10.41 -7.01
CA ARG A 39 -10.02 10.02 -8.26
C ARG A 39 -9.26 10.31 -9.55
N VAL A 40 -8.09 10.93 -9.47
CA VAL A 40 -7.35 11.38 -10.67
C VAL A 40 -6.29 10.34 -10.99
N PHE A 41 -6.53 9.58 -12.05
CA PHE A 41 -5.60 8.56 -12.55
C PHE A 41 -4.69 9.09 -13.67
N SER A 42 -4.95 10.27 -14.22
CA SER A 42 -4.11 10.94 -15.22
C SER A 42 -3.01 11.78 -14.57
N GLY A 43 -2.01 12.14 -15.37
CA GLY A 43 -0.84 12.91 -14.94
C GLY A 43 0.22 12.06 -14.25
N ARG A 44 1.21 12.76 -13.67
CA ARG A 44 2.42 12.15 -13.12
C ARG A 44 2.55 12.35 -11.62
N ALA A 45 3.32 11.47 -10.99
CA ALA A 45 3.68 11.57 -9.57
C ALA A 45 5.20 11.41 -9.43
N SER A 46 5.82 12.29 -8.65
CA SER A 46 7.26 12.20 -8.39
C SER A 46 7.59 11.02 -7.47
N LEU A 47 8.87 10.63 -7.47
CA LEU A 47 9.44 9.67 -6.51
C LEU A 47 9.11 10.05 -5.06
N ALA A 48 9.33 11.30 -4.69
CA ALA A 48 9.07 11.78 -3.32
C ALA A 48 7.57 11.76 -2.98
N GLU A 49 6.68 12.18 -3.88
CA GLU A 49 5.22 12.14 -3.67
C GLU A 49 4.76 10.70 -3.43
N TYR A 50 5.30 9.74 -4.18
CA TYR A 50 5.02 8.32 -4.00
C TYR A 50 5.50 7.80 -2.64
N TRP A 51 6.81 7.94 -2.35
CA TRP A 51 7.41 7.32 -1.16
C TRP A 51 6.93 7.93 0.16
N TRP A 52 6.71 9.25 0.21
CA TRP A 52 6.14 9.86 1.42
C TRP A 52 4.71 9.39 1.68
N SER A 53 3.90 9.23 0.63
CA SER A 53 2.53 8.71 0.76
C SER A 53 2.52 7.23 1.18
N VAL A 54 3.42 6.42 0.61
CA VAL A 54 3.59 5.00 1.00
C VAL A 54 4.00 4.91 2.48
N LEU A 55 4.97 5.71 2.91
CA LEU A 55 5.43 5.75 4.31
C LEU A 55 4.29 6.14 5.24
N TYR A 56 3.48 7.15 4.88
CA TYR A 56 2.30 7.53 5.64
C TYR A 56 1.30 6.36 5.80
N ILE A 57 0.99 5.65 4.71
CA ILE A 57 0.10 4.48 4.76
C ILE A 57 0.66 3.39 5.70
N TRP A 58 1.97 3.12 5.62
CA TRP A 58 2.63 2.12 6.46
C TRP A 58 2.61 2.52 7.94
N MET A 59 2.82 3.80 8.27
CA MET A 59 2.72 4.31 9.63
C MET A 59 1.31 4.14 10.21
N VAL A 60 0.28 4.54 9.45
CA VAL A 60 -1.11 4.41 9.91
C VAL A 60 -1.48 2.93 10.10
N ASN A 61 -1.09 2.06 9.15
CA ASN A 61 -1.29 0.61 9.29
C ASN A 61 -0.60 0.04 10.54
N ALA A 62 0.63 0.47 10.83
CA ALA A 62 1.35 0.05 12.04
C ALA A 62 0.63 0.47 13.32
N ILE A 63 0.08 1.70 13.36
CA ILE A 63 -0.73 2.17 14.49
C ILE A 63 -1.98 1.30 14.66
N PHE A 64 -2.73 1.05 13.59
CA PHE A 64 -3.91 0.17 13.67
C PHE A 64 -3.55 -1.25 14.12
N LEU A 65 -2.42 -1.80 13.66
CA LEU A 65 -1.94 -3.13 14.07
C LEU A 65 -1.60 -3.17 15.56
N VAL A 66 -0.93 -2.14 16.07
CA VAL A 66 -0.63 -2.01 17.52
C VAL A 66 -1.94 -1.87 18.30
N MET A 67 -2.88 -1.04 17.86
CA MET A 67 -4.17 -0.88 18.54
C MET A 67 -4.98 -2.19 18.55
N TYR A 68 -4.99 -2.93 17.45
CA TYR A 68 -5.62 -4.24 17.36
C TYR A 68 -5.07 -5.23 18.40
N PHE A 69 -3.77 -5.17 18.70
CA PHE A 69 -3.16 -6.02 19.72
C PHE A 69 -3.69 -5.75 21.14
N PHE A 70 -4.07 -4.50 21.44
CA PHE A 70 -4.63 -4.11 22.74
C PHE A 70 -6.17 -4.17 22.78
N TYR A 71 -6.82 -4.03 21.61
CA TYR A 71 -8.26 -3.84 21.50
C TYR A 71 -8.78 -4.54 20.23
N GLU A 72 -9.37 -5.73 20.39
CA GLU A 72 -9.86 -6.53 19.24
C GLU A 72 -10.90 -5.78 18.39
N SER A 73 -11.69 -4.88 18.99
CA SER A 73 -12.67 -4.04 18.29
C SER A 73 -12.06 -3.13 17.22
N PHE A 74 -10.74 -2.90 17.22
CA PHE A 74 -10.05 -2.13 16.19
C PHE A 74 -9.95 -2.85 14.84
N GLU A 75 -10.30 -4.14 14.75
CA GLU A 75 -10.35 -4.87 13.48
C GLU A 75 -11.22 -4.16 12.44
N TYR A 76 -12.44 -3.76 12.81
CA TYR A 76 -13.35 -3.04 11.91
C TYR A 76 -12.80 -1.68 11.47
N ALA A 77 -12.09 -1.00 12.36
CA ALA A 77 -11.48 0.29 12.08
C ALA A 77 -10.30 0.14 11.10
N LEU A 78 -9.49 -0.91 11.25
CA LEU A 78 -8.44 -1.27 10.30
C LEU A 78 -9.02 -1.61 8.92
N VAL A 79 -10.07 -2.43 8.86
CA VAL A 79 -10.74 -2.76 7.59
C VAL A 79 -11.30 -1.50 6.93
N GLY A 80 -11.98 -0.63 7.69
CA GLY A 80 -12.49 0.64 7.18
C GLY A 80 -11.38 1.54 6.63
N TRP A 81 -10.27 1.64 7.34
CA TRP A 81 -9.08 2.37 6.89
C TRP A 81 -8.55 1.81 5.56
N LEU A 82 -8.38 0.49 5.45
CA LEU A 82 -7.89 -0.16 4.24
C LEU A 82 -8.77 0.13 3.02
N ILE A 83 -10.09 0.16 3.21
CA ILE A 83 -11.06 0.52 2.16
C ILE A 83 -10.89 1.98 1.74
N VAL A 84 -10.69 2.90 2.68
CA VAL A 84 -10.51 4.33 2.37
C VAL A 84 -9.23 4.57 1.57
N VAL A 85 -8.12 3.88 1.89
CA VAL A 85 -6.83 4.11 1.22
C VAL A 85 -6.63 3.34 -0.08
N ILE A 86 -7.49 2.35 -0.38
CA ILE A 86 -7.30 1.51 -1.57
C ILE A 86 -7.31 2.32 -2.86
N ILE A 87 -8.28 3.24 -3.02
CA ILE A 87 -8.45 4.04 -4.23
C ILE A 87 -7.34 5.10 -4.34
N PRO A 88 -7.06 5.95 -3.32
CA PRO A 88 -5.96 6.89 -3.39
C PRO A 88 -4.60 6.24 -3.65
N LYS A 89 -4.32 5.09 -3.02
CA LYS A 89 -3.06 4.35 -3.22
C LYS A 89 -2.96 3.84 -4.65
N LEU A 90 -4.04 3.27 -5.21
CA LEU A 90 -4.07 2.82 -6.60
C LEU A 90 -3.87 3.97 -7.58
N ALA A 91 -4.59 5.09 -7.40
CA ALA A 91 -4.45 6.28 -8.22
C ALA A 91 -3.01 6.83 -8.21
N LEU A 92 -2.37 6.82 -7.04
CA LEU A 92 -0.98 7.23 -6.89
C LEU A 92 -0.01 6.28 -7.61
N THR A 93 -0.19 4.95 -7.48
CA THR A 93 0.63 3.97 -8.19
C THR A 93 0.50 4.12 -9.71
N VAL A 94 -0.71 4.35 -10.23
CA VAL A 94 -0.94 4.58 -11.67
C VAL A 94 -0.22 5.83 -12.16
N ARG A 95 -0.36 6.97 -11.46
CA ARG A 95 0.35 8.21 -11.81
C ARG A 95 1.87 8.06 -11.75
N ARG A 96 2.37 7.23 -10.83
CA ARG A 96 3.80 6.92 -10.75
C ARG A 96 4.29 6.07 -11.92
N LEU A 97 3.48 5.14 -12.41
CA LEU A 97 3.79 4.36 -13.60
C LEU A 97 3.83 5.22 -14.86
N HIS A 98 2.89 6.17 -14.98
CA HIS A 98 2.90 7.13 -16.09
C HIS A 98 4.18 7.98 -16.11
N ASP A 99 4.70 8.36 -14.94
CA ASP A 99 5.98 9.06 -14.80
C ASP A 99 7.20 8.22 -15.25
N ALA A 100 7.10 6.89 -15.18
CA ALA A 100 8.10 5.95 -15.71
C ALA A 100 7.83 5.51 -17.16
N ASP A 101 6.93 6.20 -17.87
CA ASP A 101 6.45 5.89 -19.22
C ASP A 101 5.74 4.52 -19.39
N MET A 102 5.13 4.01 -18.32
CA MET A 102 4.44 2.72 -18.34
C MET A 102 2.92 2.86 -18.37
N PRO A 103 2.19 1.89 -18.94
CA PRO A 103 0.74 1.89 -18.83
C PRO A 103 0.31 1.59 -17.39
N GLY A 104 -0.68 2.34 -16.89
CA GLY A 104 -1.21 2.21 -15.52
C GLY A 104 -1.71 0.82 -15.13
N TRP A 105 -2.06 -0.03 -16.11
CA TRP A 105 -2.48 -1.41 -15.88
C TRP A 105 -1.43 -2.26 -15.14
N TRP A 106 -0.13 -1.94 -15.26
CA TRP A 106 0.93 -2.65 -14.52
C TRP A 106 0.78 -2.51 -12.99
N ALA A 107 0.05 -1.50 -12.50
CA ALA A 107 -0.29 -1.41 -11.09
C ALA A 107 -1.14 -2.60 -10.62
N ALA A 108 -1.98 -3.15 -11.50
CA ALA A 108 -2.91 -4.22 -11.13
C ALA A 108 -2.20 -5.49 -10.66
N LEU A 109 -1.03 -5.84 -11.23
CA LEU A 109 -0.31 -7.07 -10.89
C LEU A 109 0.05 -7.20 -9.40
N PRO A 110 0.80 -6.26 -8.79
CA PRO A 110 1.09 -6.35 -7.36
C PRO A 110 -0.16 -6.21 -6.49
N TRP A 111 -1.18 -5.48 -6.95
CA TRP A 111 -2.44 -5.37 -6.21
C TRP A 111 -3.21 -6.69 -6.18
N VAL A 112 -3.38 -7.34 -7.34
CA VAL A 112 -4.03 -8.66 -7.45
C VAL A 112 -3.24 -9.68 -6.64
N ALA A 113 -1.91 -9.75 -6.81
CA ALA A 113 -1.07 -10.67 -6.04
C ALA A 113 -1.20 -10.45 -4.52
N GLY A 114 -1.23 -9.20 -4.07
CA GLY A 114 -1.39 -8.85 -2.66
C GLY A 114 -2.77 -9.23 -2.11
N LEU A 115 -3.84 -8.98 -2.86
CA LEU A 115 -5.20 -9.36 -2.47
C LEU A 115 -5.38 -10.88 -2.44
N THR A 116 -4.88 -11.58 -3.47
CA THR A 116 -4.91 -13.06 -3.49
C THR A 116 -4.09 -13.65 -2.36
N GLY A 117 -2.90 -13.09 -2.08
CA GLY A 117 -2.05 -13.53 -0.99
C GLY A 117 -2.71 -13.33 0.37
N GLY A 118 -3.29 -12.15 0.62
CA GLY A 118 -4.03 -11.84 1.84
C GLY A 118 -5.28 -12.71 2.04
N TRP A 119 -6.01 -13.01 0.96
CA TRP A 119 -7.15 -13.92 1.02
C TRP A 119 -6.74 -15.34 1.41
N LEU A 120 -5.65 -15.85 0.82
CA LEU A 120 -5.14 -17.19 1.10
C LEU A 120 -4.60 -17.35 2.53
N THR A 121 -4.06 -16.29 3.13
CA THR A 121 -3.59 -16.30 4.52
C THR A 121 -4.73 -16.14 5.53
N ALA A 122 -5.76 -15.34 5.22
CA ALA A 122 -6.91 -15.14 6.11
C ALA A 122 -7.87 -16.36 6.14
N SER A 123 -8.06 -17.05 5.02
CA SER A 123 -9.02 -18.16 4.89
C SER A 123 -8.80 -19.32 5.90
N PRO A 124 -7.58 -19.82 6.15
CA PRO A 124 -7.33 -20.87 7.13
C PRO A 124 -7.64 -20.44 8.57
N VAL A 125 -7.30 -19.20 8.95
CA VAL A 125 -7.58 -18.65 10.29
C VAL A 125 -9.09 -18.55 10.53
N ALA A 126 -9.82 -18.01 9.55
CA ALA A 126 -11.28 -17.90 9.63
C ALA A 126 -11.95 -19.29 9.74
N LYS A 127 -11.48 -20.29 8.99
CA LYS A 127 -12.00 -21.67 9.06
C LYS A 127 -11.72 -22.34 10.41
N VAL A 128 -10.56 -22.11 11.01
CA VAL A 128 -10.22 -22.67 12.34
C VAL A 128 -11.09 -22.03 13.44
N ILE A 129 -11.30 -20.71 13.40
CA ILE A 129 -12.16 -20.01 14.37
C ILE A 129 -13.61 -20.50 14.27
N ILE A 130 -14.14 -20.61 13.04
CA ILE A 130 -15.53 -21.06 12.80
C ILE A 130 -15.70 -22.55 13.12
N ALA A 131 -14.74 -23.40 12.74
CA ALA A 131 -14.84 -24.85 12.94
C ALA A 131 -14.70 -25.27 14.40
N LEU A 132 -14.04 -24.48 15.24
CA LEU A 132 -13.84 -24.81 16.64
C LEU A 132 -14.97 -24.31 17.55
N GLY A 133 -15.86 -23.42 17.08
CA GLY A 133 -16.98 -22.90 17.88
C GLY A 133 -16.54 -22.28 19.21
N ILE A 134 -15.29 -21.84 19.32
CA ILE A 134 -14.67 -21.45 20.59
C ILE A 134 -15.20 -20.08 21.00
N THR A 135 -16.01 -20.06 22.06
CA THR A 135 -16.40 -18.86 22.79
C THR A 135 -15.54 -18.62 24.05
N ASP A 136 -14.65 -19.57 24.40
CA ASP A 136 -13.88 -19.55 25.66
C ASP A 136 -12.35 -19.34 25.45
N PRO A 137 -11.73 -18.32 26.11
CA PRO A 137 -10.32 -17.93 25.90
C PRO A 137 -9.26 -19.01 26.21
N VAL A 138 -9.55 -19.93 27.14
CA VAL A 138 -8.59 -20.96 27.57
C VAL A 138 -8.49 -22.12 26.58
N GLN A 139 -9.61 -22.44 25.90
CA GLN A 139 -9.63 -23.43 24.81
C GLN A 139 -8.87 -22.88 23.59
N PHE A 140 -9.04 -21.58 23.28
CA PHE A 140 -8.31 -20.90 22.20
C PHE A 140 -6.80 -21.03 22.33
N ALA A 141 -6.21 -20.80 23.52
CA ALA A 141 -4.75 -20.91 23.68
C ALA A 141 -4.23 -22.34 23.40
N GLY A 142 -4.95 -23.36 23.87
CA GLY A 142 -4.58 -24.77 23.66
C GLY A 142 -4.78 -25.26 22.22
N THR A 143 -5.87 -24.86 21.57
CA THR A 143 -6.17 -25.22 20.17
C THR A 143 -5.48 -24.32 19.16
N ALA A 144 -5.15 -23.06 19.48
CA ALA A 144 -4.33 -22.19 18.65
C ALA A 144 -2.89 -22.71 18.63
N PHE A 145 -2.36 -23.18 19.77
CA PHE A 145 -1.03 -23.78 19.81
C PHE A 145 -0.99 -25.16 19.12
N LYS A 146 -1.97 -26.05 19.39
CA LYS A 146 -2.09 -27.33 18.66
C LYS A 146 -2.42 -27.14 17.18
N GLY A 147 -3.26 -26.18 16.82
CA GLY A 147 -3.63 -25.82 15.46
C GLY A 147 -2.49 -25.16 14.68
N ALA A 148 -1.66 -24.35 15.33
CA ALA A 148 -0.43 -23.81 14.75
C ALA A 148 0.62 -24.91 14.50
N ILE A 149 0.77 -25.86 15.43
CA ILE A 149 1.69 -27.00 15.28
C ILE A 149 1.17 -28.01 14.23
N GLN A 150 -0.14 -28.26 14.18
CA GLN A 150 -0.75 -29.19 13.22
C GLN A 150 -0.92 -28.56 11.82
N GLN A 151 -0.93 -27.22 11.74
CA GLN A 151 -0.78 -26.50 10.48
C GLN A 151 0.56 -26.84 9.81
N ILE A 152 1.66 -27.01 10.55
CA ILE A 152 2.99 -27.38 10.01
C ILE A 152 2.99 -28.75 9.28
N GLY A 153 1.97 -29.60 9.47
CA GLY A 153 1.88 -30.93 8.86
C GLY A 153 0.72 -31.19 7.89
N GLY A 154 -0.21 -30.24 7.68
CA GLY A 154 -1.37 -30.43 6.80
C GLY A 154 -1.43 -29.33 5.73
N GLY A 155 -1.90 -29.66 4.51
CA GLY A 155 -1.88 -28.82 3.30
C GLY A 155 -2.38 -27.36 3.43
N SER A 156 -2.98 -26.97 4.55
CA SER A 156 -3.19 -25.57 4.94
C SER A 156 -1.91 -24.75 5.11
N THR A 157 -0.77 -25.30 5.56
CA THR A 157 0.48 -24.50 5.60
C THR A 157 1.04 -24.20 4.24
N ALA A 158 0.97 -25.15 3.30
CA ALA A 158 1.39 -24.89 1.93
C ALA A 158 0.61 -23.69 1.36
N VAL A 159 -0.70 -23.62 1.62
CA VAL A 159 -1.55 -22.49 1.19
C VAL A 159 -1.17 -21.18 1.89
N VAL A 160 -0.90 -21.20 3.20
CA VAL A 160 -0.46 -20.01 3.94
C VAL A 160 0.91 -19.54 3.45
N ILE A 161 1.85 -20.46 3.24
CA ILE A 161 3.19 -20.16 2.72
C ILE A 161 3.08 -19.57 1.32
N ILE A 162 2.28 -20.16 0.43
CA ILE A 162 2.01 -19.61 -0.91
C ILE A 162 1.40 -18.21 -0.79
N GLY A 163 0.45 -18.00 0.12
CA GLY A 163 -0.16 -16.69 0.37
C GLY A 163 0.87 -15.65 0.83
N ILE A 164 1.75 -16.00 1.78
CA ILE A 164 2.84 -15.14 2.25
C ILE A 164 3.81 -14.84 1.11
N LEU A 165 4.22 -15.84 0.32
CA LEU A 165 5.10 -15.65 -0.83
C LEU A 165 4.49 -14.69 -1.85
N LEU A 166 3.19 -14.84 -2.16
CA LEU A 166 2.48 -13.92 -3.04
C LEU A 166 2.44 -12.49 -2.48
N MET A 167 2.25 -12.33 -1.17
CA MET A 167 2.33 -11.01 -0.53
C MET A 167 3.74 -10.42 -0.59
N VAL A 168 4.78 -11.22 -0.41
CA VAL A 168 6.18 -10.78 -0.56
C VAL A 168 6.46 -10.34 -2.00
N VAL A 169 6.03 -11.13 -2.99
CA VAL A 169 6.13 -10.77 -4.41
C VAL A 169 5.34 -9.50 -4.72
N ALA A 170 4.14 -9.34 -4.15
CA ALA A 170 3.34 -8.14 -4.31
C ALA A 170 4.05 -6.90 -3.76
N VAL A 171 4.61 -6.98 -2.55
CA VAL A 171 5.36 -5.89 -1.93
C VAL A 171 6.62 -5.56 -2.74
N ALA A 172 7.39 -6.58 -3.14
CA ALA A 172 8.56 -6.41 -4.01
C ALA A 172 8.17 -5.77 -5.35
N GLY A 173 7.03 -6.15 -5.93
CA GLY A 173 6.48 -5.53 -7.13
C GLY A 173 6.12 -4.06 -6.93
N GLN A 174 5.47 -3.69 -5.82
CA GLN A 174 5.16 -2.28 -5.50
C GLN A 174 6.43 -1.45 -5.31
N ILE A 175 7.45 -2.00 -4.66
CA ILE A 175 8.75 -1.35 -4.47
C ILE A 175 9.45 -1.19 -5.82
N ALA A 176 9.54 -2.26 -6.61
CA ALA A 176 10.20 -2.26 -7.91
C ALA A 176 9.54 -1.29 -8.90
N LEU A 177 8.21 -1.21 -8.92
CA LEU A 177 7.48 -0.22 -9.74
C LEU A 177 7.65 1.21 -9.18
N GLY A 178 7.70 1.37 -7.86
CA GLY A 178 7.87 2.67 -7.20
C GLY A 178 9.27 3.29 -7.34
N LEU A 179 10.31 2.48 -7.51
CA LEU A 179 11.71 2.94 -7.67
C LEU A 179 12.08 3.32 -9.11
N ARG A 180 11.25 3.02 -10.12
CA ARG A 180 11.61 3.23 -11.54
C ARG A 180 11.88 4.69 -11.87
N LEU A 181 13.06 5.03 -12.34
CA LEU A 181 13.41 6.43 -12.62
C LEU A 181 12.41 7.11 -13.56
N SER A 182 12.17 8.41 -13.32
CA SER A 182 11.27 9.22 -14.13
C SER A 182 11.85 9.40 -15.53
N LYS A 183 11.04 9.21 -16.56
CA LYS A 183 11.44 9.40 -17.96
C LYS A 183 10.76 10.63 -18.54
N PRO A 184 11.45 11.44 -19.37
CA PRO A 184 10.84 12.61 -20.00
C PRO A 184 9.68 12.22 -20.95
N GLU A 185 9.74 11.02 -21.53
CA GLU A 185 8.71 10.44 -22.41
C GLU A 185 7.34 10.28 -21.73
N GLY A 186 7.32 10.16 -20.39
CA GLY A 186 6.10 10.05 -19.60
C GLY A 186 5.19 11.29 -19.67
N ALA A 187 5.67 12.41 -20.20
CA ALA A 187 4.88 13.62 -20.42
C ALA A 187 3.67 13.40 -21.35
N ARG A 188 3.65 12.33 -22.16
CA ARG A 188 2.49 11.97 -23.01
C ARG A 188 1.21 11.67 -22.22
N TRP A 189 1.33 11.40 -20.92
CA TRP A 189 0.21 11.07 -20.02
C TRP A 189 -0.35 12.28 -19.26
N ASP A 190 0.25 13.46 -19.46
CA ASP A 190 -0.30 14.73 -18.96
C ASP A 190 -1.49 15.10 -19.87
N LYS A 191 -2.70 15.11 -19.30
CA LYS A 191 -3.97 15.39 -19.98
C LYS A 191 -4.70 16.53 -19.29
#